data_AF-A0A354WZE3-F1
#
_entry.id   AF-A0A354WZE3-F1
#
_cell.length_a   1.000
_cell.length_b   1.000
_cell.length_c   1.000
_cell.angle_alpha   90.00
_cell.angle_beta   90.00
_cell.angle_gamma   90.00
#
_symmetry.space_group_name_H-M   'P 1'
#
loop_
_entity.id
_entity.type
_entity.pdbx_description
1 polymer ?
#
loop_
_entity_poly.entity_id
_entity_poly.type
_entity_poly.pdbx_seq_one_letter_code
_entity_poly.pdbx_strand_id
1 'polypeptide(L)'
;DVLVNPARKIRIGNKLYFGEDEELVAEVIDNTTSRGRTMRFLYDGPYDEFKRLLFSIGETPIPEYMERPAEEDDVDRYQNIFAVNEGAV
;
A
#
# COMPACT_ATOMS: atom_id res chain seq x y z
N ASP A 1 6.77 -6.12 2.40
CA ASP A 1 7.58 -5.11 1.68
C ASP A 1 6.69 -4.28 0.79
N VAL A 2 6.97 -2.97 0.63
CA VAL A 2 6.15 -2.07 -0.20
C VAL A 2 6.97 -1.47 -1.34
N LEU A 3 6.34 -1.30 -2.51
CA LEU A 3 6.95 -0.59 -3.63
C LEU A 3 6.65 0.91 -3.53
N VAL A 4 7.64 1.74 -3.84
CA VAL A 4 7.53 3.19 -3.77
C VAL A 4 7.94 3.78 -5.11
N ASN A 5 7.10 4.61 -5.71
CA ASN A 5 7.43 5.34 -6.93
C ASN A 5 7.22 6.86 -6.71
N PRO A 6 8.25 7.72 -6.81
CA PRO A 6 9.66 7.43 -7.11
C PRO A 6 10.46 6.99 -5.85
N ALA A 7 11.03 5.78 -5.90
CA ALA A 7 11.79 5.18 -4.80
C ALA A 7 12.96 6.03 -4.28
N ARG A 8 13.56 6.88 -5.13
CA ARG A 8 14.74 7.70 -4.79
C ARG A 8 14.43 8.85 -3.84
N LYS A 9 13.17 9.31 -3.77
CA LYS A 9 12.79 10.48 -2.95
C LYS A 9 12.57 10.15 -1.48
N ILE A 10 12.30 8.89 -1.14
CA ILE A 10 11.96 8.48 0.22
C ILE A 10 13.19 7.94 0.96
N ARG A 11 13.39 8.33 2.22
CA ARG A 11 14.51 7.91 3.08
C ARG A 11 13.98 7.20 4.32
N ILE A 12 14.85 6.41 4.96
CA ILE A 12 14.58 5.80 6.27
C ILE A 12 14.33 6.93 7.29
N GLY A 13 13.34 6.74 8.15
CA GLY A 13 12.86 7.70 9.14
C GLY A 13 11.81 8.69 8.61
N ASN A 14 11.56 8.74 7.30
CA ASN A 14 10.49 9.59 6.77
C ASN A 14 9.12 9.07 7.22
N LYS A 15 8.26 9.99 7.63
CA LYS A 15 6.84 9.74 7.88
C LYS A 15 6.02 10.18 6.67
N LEU A 16 5.13 9.30 6.22
CA LEU A 16 4.17 9.53 5.15
C LEU A 16 2.78 9.57 5.76
N TYR A 17 1.98 10.52 5.30
CA TYR A 17 0.61 10.74 5.74
C TYR A 17 -0.31 10.43 4.55
N PHE A 18 -1.36 9.67 4.80
CA PHE A 18 -2.33 9.23 3.80
C PHE A 18 -3.74 9.67 4.24
N GLY A 19 -4.60 9.92 3.27
CA GLY A 19 -5.93 10.50 3.48
C GLY A 19 -5.94 12.03 3.42
N GLU A 20 -7.12 12.62 3.29
CA GLU A 20 -7.29 14.08 3.23
C GLU A 20 -7.00 14.76 4.59
N ASP A 21 -7.31 14.07 5.68
CA ASP A 21 -7.13 14.54 7.06
C ASP A 21 -5.93 13.88 7.77
N GLU A 22 -4.95 13.37 7.02
CA GLU A 22 -3.77 12.66 7.57
C GLU A 22 -4.14 11.45 8.45
N GLU A 23 -5.25 10.79 8.13
CA GLU A 23 -5.89 9.74 8.93
C GLU A 23 -4.98 8.52 9.16
N LEU A 24 -4.03 8.28 8.25
CA LEU A 24 -3.11 7.16 8.37
C LEU A 24 -1.66 7.61 8.19
N VAL A 25 -0.79 7.21 9.12
CA VAL A 25 0.64 7.55 9.11
C VAL A 25 1.48 6.29 8.93
N ALA A 26 2.50 6.34 8.07
CA ALA A 26 3.49 5.28 7.95
C ALA A 26 4.93 5.81 8.03
N GLU A 27 5.77 5.12 8.79
CA GLU A 27 7.21 5.42 8.89
C GLU A 27 8.03 4.41 8.08
N VAL A 28 9.00 4.92 7.34
CA VAL A 28 9.95 4.09 6.57
C VAL A 28 11.03 3.59 7.50
N ILE A 29 11.06 2.29 7.76
CA ILE A 29 11.99 1.68 8.72
C ILE A 29 13.21 1.07 8.05
N ASP A 30 13.11 0.63 6.79
CA ASP A 30 14.25 0.01 6.10
C ASP A 30 14.15 0.06 4.56
N ASN A 31 15.25 -0.29 3.91
CA ASN A 31 15.37 -0.54 2.48
C ASN A 31 15.34 -2.04 2.20
N THR A 32 14.65 -2.44 1.14
CA THR A 32 14.66 -3.84 0.68
C THR A 32 15.56 -3.99 -0.55
N THR A 33 15.97 -5.23 -0.86
CA THR A 33 16.84 -5.53 -2.01
C THR A 33 16.15 -5.36 -3.37
N SER A 34 14.81 -5.29 -3.40
CA SER A 34 13.97 -5.31 -4.61
C SER A 34 13.46 -3.92 -5.04
N ARG A 35 14.16 -2.84 -4.67
CA ARG A 35 13.72 -1.42 -4.81
C ARG A 35 12.49 -1.05 -3.98
N GLY A 36 11.98 -1.95 -3.14
CA GLY A 36 10.94 -1.65 -2.15
C GLY A 36 11.49 -1.01 -0.88
N ARG A 37 10.58 -0.56 -0.02
CA ARG A 37 10.85 -0.10 1.34
C ARG A 37 10.12 -1.01 2.33
N THR A 38 10.63 -1.05 3.54
CA THR A 38 9.87 -1.58 4.67
C THR A 38 9.26 -0.39 5.39
N MET A 39 7.93 -0.40 5.52
CA MET A 39 7.19 0.64 6.22
C MET A 39 6.46 0.06 7.41
N ARG A 40 6.27 0.89 8.44
CA ARG A 40 5.47 0.60 9.62
C ARG A 40 4.34 1.62 9.71
N PHE A 41 3.11 1.14 9.66
CA PHE A 41 1.94 1.98 9.94
C PHE A 41 1.89 2.31 11.44
N LEU A 42 1.67 3.59 11.74
CA LEU A 42 1.45 4.13 13.07
C LEU A 42 -0.04 4.40 13.17
N TYR A 43 -0.78 3.46 13.74
CA TYR A 43 -2.23 3.55 13.93
C TYR A 43 -2.57 3.09 15.34
N ASP A 44 -3.36 3.90 16.06
CA ASP A 44 -3.76 3.64 17.44
C ASP A 44 -5.22 3.16 17.46
N GLY A 45 -5.41 1.86 17.21
CA GLY A 45 -6.74 1.26 17.15
C GLY A 45 -6.74 -0.23 16.79
N PRO A 46 -7.92 -0.87 16.75
CA PRO A 46 -8.08 -2.25 16.35
C PRO A 46 -7.61 -2.50 14.91
N TYR A 47 -7.09 -3.69 14.66
CA TYR A 47 -6.59 -4.07 13.33
C TYR A 47 -7.68 -4.04 12.24
N ASP A 48 -8.92 -4.38 12.58
CA ASP A 48 -10.03 -4.36 11.63
C ASP A 48 -10.41 -2.94 11.19
N GLU A 49 -10.27 -1.96 12.09
CA GLU A 49 -10.51 -0.55 11.79
C GLU A 49 -9.40 0.01 10.91
N PHE A 50 -8.14 -0.31 11.25
CA PHE A 50 -6.98 -0.02 10.40
C PHE A 50 -7.17 -0.58 8.98
N LYS A 51 -7.60 -1.84 8.86
CA LYS A 51 -7.87 -2.46 7.56
C LYS A 51 -8.92 -1.68 6.78
N ARG A 52 -10.06 -1.35 7.40
CA ARG A 52 -11.12 -0.58 6.73
C ARG A 52 -10.61 0.77 6.25
N LEU A 53 -9.83 1.47 7.06
CA LEU A 53 -9.23 2.75 6.71
C LEU A 53 -8.21 2.62 5.57
N LEU A 54 -7.38 1.57 5.61
CA LEU A 54 -6.41 1.29 4.55
C LEU A 54 -7.11 1.05 3.21
N PHE A 55 -8.20 0.27 3.20
CA PHE A 55 -8.98 0.01 2.00
C PHE A 55 -9.85 1.18 1.55
N SER A 56 -10.24 2.11 2.44
CA SER A 56 -10.99 3.30 2.05
C SER A 56 -10.12 4.37 1.40
N ILE A 57 -8.84 4.44 1.77
CA ILE A 57 -7.88 5.41 1.21
C ILE A 57 -7.11 4.82 0.02
N GLY A 58 -6.96 3.49 -0.04
CA GLY A 58 -6.20 2.79 -1.07
C GLY A 58 -7.05 2.40 -2.28
N GLU A 59 -6.42 2.39 -3.46
CA GLU A 59 -7.00 1.84 -4.69
C GLU A 59 -6.24 0.58 -5.13
N THR A 60 -6.93 -0.33 -5.82
CA THR A 60 -6.29 -1.52 -6.38
C THR A 60 -5.33 -1.10 -7.49
N PRO A 61 -4.03 -1.43 -7.39
CA PRO A 61 -3.07 -1.01 -8.40
C PRO A 61 -3.32 -1.77 -9.70
N ILE A 62 -3.66 -1.05 -10.76
CA ILE A 62 -3.76 -1.61 -12.11
C ILE A 62 -2.47 -1.33 -12.91
N PRO A 63 -2.11 -2.22 -13.86
CA PRO A 63 -1.02 -1.96 -14.78
C PRO A 63 -1.12 -0.59 -15.49
N GLU A 64 0.00 0.16 -15.50
CA GLU A 64 0.08 1.53 -16.03
C GLU A 64 -0.44 1.66 -17.48
N TYR A 65 -0.29 0.61 -18.30
CA TYR A 65 -0.73 0.61 -19.70
C TYR A 65 -2.26 0.59 -19.89
N MET A 66 -3.05 0.34 -18.85
CA MET A 66 -4.51 0.31 -18.96
C MET A 66 -5.15 1.70 -19.01
N GLU A 67 -4.43 2.75 -18.60
CA GLU A 67 -4.85 4.16 -18.71
C GLU A 67 -6.30 4.46 -18.28
N ARG A 68 -6.83 3.70 -17.32
CA ARG A 68 -8.19 3.84 -16.77
C ARG A 68 -8.15 3.82 -15.24
N PRO A 69 -9.19 4.27 -14.52
CA PRO A 69 -9.30 4.03 -13.08
C PRO A 69 -9.53 2.55 -12.78
N ALA A 70 -9.16 2.11 -11.57
CA ALA A 70 -9.44 0.76 -11.11
C ALA A 70 -10.96 0.53 -10.97
N GLU A 71 -11.43 -0.62 -11.43
CA GLU A 71 -12.82 -1.08 -11.28
C GLU A 71 -12.90 -2.19 -10.22
N GLU A 72 -14.10 -2.49 -9.72
CA GLU A 72 -14.27 -3.56 -8.71
C GLU A 72 -13.77 -4.92 -9.23
N ASP A 73 -14.00 -5.22 -10.51
CA ASP A 73 -13.49 -6.42 -11.19
C ASP A 73 -11.95 -6.52 -11.19
N ASP A 74 -11.24 -5.39 -11.04
CA ASP A 74 -9.78 -5.40 -10.99
C ASP A 74 -9.24 -5.96 -9.68
N VAL A 75 -10.02 -5.92 -8.59
CA VAL A 75 -9.66 -6.56 -7.32
C VAL A 75 -9.50 -8.06 -7.52
N ASP A 76 -10.48 -8.69 -8.19
CA ASP A 76 -10.47 -10.12 -8.47
C ASP A 76 -9.38 -10.49 -9.50
N ARG A 77 -9.13 -9.62 -10.49
CA ARG A 77 -8.08 -9.83 -11.51
C ARG A 77 -6.67 -9.63 -10.97
N TYR A 78 -6.50 -8.74 -10.00
CA TYR A 78 -5.20 -8.49 -9.38
C TYR A 78 -4.73 -9.70 -8.57
N GLN A 79 -5.67 -10.51 -8.08
CA GLN A 79 -5.35 -11.76 -7.41
C GLN A 79 -4.82 -12.79 -8.42
N ASN A 80 -3.52 -13.10 -8.33
CA ASN A 80 -2.92 -14.15 -9.15
C ASN A 80 -3.44 -15.54 -8.77
N ILE A 81 -3.34 -16.48 -9.72
CA ILE A 81 -3.78 -17.89 -9.65
C ILE A 81 -3.20 -18.65 -8.42
N PHE A 82 -2.13 -18.13 -7.81
CA PHE A 82 -1.44 -18.73 -6.65
C PHE A 82 -1.74 -18.04 -5.31
N ALA A 83 -2.44 -16.90 -5.29
CA ALA A 83 -2.73 -16.13 -4.09
C ALA A 83 -4.11 -16.51 -3.55
N VAL A 84 -4.17 -17.54 -2.70
CA VAL A 84 -5.41 -17.95 -2.01
C VAL A 84 -5.73 -17.05 -0.81
N ASN A 85 -4.72 -16.37 -0.26
CA ASN A 85 -4.86 -15.54 0.94
C ASN A 85 -4.60 -14.06 0.62
N GLU A 86 -5.38 -13.17 1.22
CA GLU A 86 -5.09 -11.72 1.21
C GLU A 86 -3.66 -11.46 1.71
N GLY A 87 -2.89 -10.67 0.94
CA GLY A 87 -1.50 -10.32 1.26
C GLY A 87 -0.45 -11.36 0.85
N ALA A 88 -0.82 -12.39 0.07
CA ALA A 88 0.15 -13.32 -0.50
C ALA A 88 1.04 -12.62 -1.54
N VAL A 89 2.32 -12.47 -1.22
CA VAL A 89 3.42 -12.03 -2.10
C VAL A 89 4.58 -13.01 -1.94
#